data_AF-A0A699ZUB0-F1
#
_entry.id   AF-A0A699ZUB0-F1
#
_cell.length_a   1.000
_cell.length_b   1.000
_cell.length_c   1.000
_cell.angle_alpha   90.00
_cell.angle_beta   90.00
_cell.angle_gamma   90.00
#
_symmetry.space_group_name_H-M   'P 1'
#
loop_
_entity.id
_entity.type
_entity.pdbx_description
1 polymer ?
#
loop_
_entity_poly.entity_id
_entity_poly.type
_entity_poly.pdbx_seq_one_letter_code
_entity_poly.pdbx_strand_id
1 'polypeptide(L)'
;VTGEGLAKVVEYCQYHVAAKKKGADDEPSKSEDDVKAWDAQFINVDKDLLFNLVLAANYLNIKSLLDLTCQTVAQLIKGKTPENQWASS
;
A
#
# COMPACT_ATOMS: atom_id res chain seq x y z
N VAL A 1 13.69 10.92 -3.19
CA VAL A 1 13.02 9.74 -3.77
C VAL A 1 14.08 8.89 -4.47
N THR A 2 14.26 7.64 -4.06
CA THR A 2 15.20 6.69 -4.67
C THR A 2 14.55 5.92 -5.81
N GLY A 3 15.35 5.29 -6.68
CA GLY A 3 14.84 4.45 -7.77
C GLY A 3 13.97 3.28 -7.27
N GLU A 4 14.33 2.71 -6.13
CA GLU A 4 13.57 1.65 -5.46
C GLU A 4 12.19 2.14 -4.97
N GLY A 5 12.13 3.33 -4.36
CA GLY A 5 10.86 3.93 -3.95
C GLY A 5 9.93 4.19 -5.12
N LEU A 6 10.45 4.64 -6.26
CA LEU A 6 9.64 4.83 -7.48
C LEU A 6 9.15 3.50 -8.07
N ALA A 7 10.01 2.49 -8.13
CA ALA A 7 9.61 1.16 -8.62
C ALA A 7 8.44 0.60 -7.80
N LYS A 8 8.49 0.78 -6.48
CA LYS A 8 7.45 0.32 -5.57
C LYS A 8 6.16 1.13 -5.69
N VAL A 9 6.23 2.44 -5.93
CA VAL A 9 5.05 3.25 -6.27
C VAL A 9 4.40 2.76 -7.58
N VAL A 10 5.20 2.42 -8.59
CA VAL A 10 4.70 1.89 -9.86
C VAL A 10 3.99 0.56 -9.66
N GLU A 11 4.56 -0.34 -8.86
CA GLU A 11 3.93 -1.61 -8.47
C GLU A 11 2.56 -1.39 -7.81
N TYR A 12 2.48 -0.47 -6.85
CA TYR A 12 1.22 -0.08 -6.21
C TYR A 12 0.16 0.37 -7.22
N CYS A 13 0.54 1.27 -8.14
CA CYS A 13 -0.37 1.77 -9.16
C CYS A 13 -0.84 0.65 -10.10
N GLN A 14 0.05 -0.23 -10.55
CA GLN A 14 -0.29 -1.34 -11.43
C GLN A 14 -1.30 -2.29 -10.78
N TYR A 15 -1.08 -2.66 -9.52
CA TYR A 15 -2.00 -3.52 -8.78
C TYR A 15 -3.38 -2.89 -8.65
N HIS A 16 -3.46 -1.62 -8.23
CA HIS A 16 -4.74 -0.92 -8.00
C HIS A 16 -5.50 -0.61 -9.28
N VAL A 17 -4.80 -0.36 -10.38
CA VAL A 17 -5.43 -0.21 -11.70
C VAL A 17 -6.00 -1.55 -12.15
N ALA A 18 -5.25 -2.65 -12.01
CA ALA A 18 -5.73 -3.98 -12.35
C ALA A 18 -6.92 -4.41 -11.46
N ALA A 19 -6.87 -4.15 -10.16
CA ALA A 19 -7.96 -4.45 -9.23
C ALA A 19 -9.25 -3.66 -9.54
N LYS A 20 -9.13 -2.44 -10.10
CA LYS A 20 -10.28 -1.61 -10.50
C LYS A 20 -10.88 -1.97 -11.86
N LYS A 21 -10.20 -2.76 -12.71
CA LYS A 21 -10.76 -3.20 -13.98
C LYS A 21 -11.93 -4.15 -13.68
N LYS A 22 -13.15 -3.61 -13.71
CA LYS A 22 -14.38 -4.41 -13.74
C LYS A 22 -14.37 -5.20 -15.04
N GLY A 23 -14.51 -6.52 -14.92
CA GLY A 23 -14.31 -7.50 -16.00
C GLY A 23 -14.94 -7.08 -17.32
N ALA A 24 -14.10 -6.65 -18.26
CA ALA A 24 -14.39 -6.72 -19.68
C ALA A 24 -13.89 -8.03 -20.29
N ASP A 25 -13.00 -8.73 -19.56
CA ASP A 25 -12.49 -10.07 -19.83
C ASP A 25 -12.73 -10.91 -18.56
N ASP A 26 -13.02 -12.20 -18.72
CA ASP A 26 -13.39 -13.25 -17.75
C ASP A 26 -12.51 -13.42 -16.47
N GLU A 27 -11.70 -12.42 -16.08
CA GLU A 27 -10.93 -12.43 -14.84
C GLU A 27 -11.78 -11.88 -13.67
N PRO A 28 -11.90 -12.61 -12.55
CA PRO A 28 -12.66 -12.16 -11.39
C PRO A 28 -12.06 -10.84 -10.88
N SER A 29 -12.91 -9.81 -10.76
CA SER A 29 -12.52 -8.55 -10.12
C SER A 29 -12.04 -8.83 -8.70
N LYS A 30 -10.86 -8.33 -8.32
CA LYS A 30 -10.33 -8.50 -6.96
C LYS A 30 -11.32 -7.92 -5.96
N SER A 31 -11.61 -8.67 -4.90
CA SER A 31 -12.49 -8.18 -3.83
C SER A 31 -11.80 -7.06 -3.05
N GLU A 32 -12.58 -6.25 -2.34
CA GLU A 32 -12.00 -5.22 -1.46
C GLU A 32 -11.10 -5.82 -0.37
N ASP A 33 -11.38 -7.06 0.06
CA ASP A 33 -10.57 -7.75 1.06
C ASP A 33 -9.24 -8.25 0.48
N ASP A 34 -9.23 -8.72 -0.78
CA ASP A 34 -7.98 -9.06 -1.48
C ASP A 34 -7.07 -7.84 -1.67
N VAL A 35 -7.66 -6.68 -1.97
CA VAL A 35 -6.92 -5.42 -2.11
C VAL A 35 -6.31 -5.01 -0.77
N LYS A 36 -7.09 -5.06 0.33
CA LYS A 36 -6.58 -4.74 1.67
C LYS A 36 -5.48 -5.69 2.13
N ALA A 37 -5.64 -7.00 1.87
CA ALA A 37 -4.62 -7.99 2.22
C ALA A 37 -3.31 -7.74 1.47
N TRP A 38 -3.40 -7.39 0.19
CA TRP A 38 -2.23 -7.01 -0.60
C TRP A 38 -1.61 -5.71 -0.11
N ASP A 39 -2.40 -4.68 0.19
CA ASP A 39 -1.90 -3.41 0.74
C ASP A 39 -1.11 -3.61 2.03
N ALA A 40 -1.59 -4.49 2.91
CA ALA A 40 -0.91 -4.83 4.16
C ALA A 40 0.45 -5.49 3.92
N GLN A 41 0.54 -6.40 2.94
CA GLN A 41 1.81 -7.03 2.56
C GLN A 41 2.75 -6.05 1.85
N PHE A 42 2.20 -5.22 0.96
CA PHE A 42 2.93 -4.23 0.19
C PHE A 42 3.63 -3.19 1.09
N ILE A 43 2.93 -2.73 2.13
CA ILE A 43 3.42 -1.71 3.07
C ILE A 43 4.33 -2.28 4.17
N ASN A 44 4.48 -3.61 4.23
CA ASN A 44 5.41 -4.28 5.14
C ASN A 44 6.85 -4.19 4.63
N VAL A 45 7.41 -2.98 4.71
CA VAL A 45 8.78 -2.66 4.34
C VAL A 45 9.55 -2.12 5.54
N ASP A 46 10.86 -2.00 5.41
CA ASP A 46 11.67 -1.30 6.40
C ASP A 46 11.26 0.18 6.51
N LYS A 47 11.62 0.80 7.63
CA LYS A 47 11.21 2.18 7.95
C LYS A 47 11.76 3.19 6.95
N ASP A 48 12.98 2.98 6.43
CA ASP A 48 13.60 3.91 5.49
C ASP A 48 12.87 3.90 4.15
N LEU A 49 12.48 2.72 3.68
CA LEU A 49 11.65 2.57 2.49
C LEU A 49 10.22 3.09 2.72
N LEU A 50 9.63 2.88 3.90
CA LEU A 50 8.32 3.43 4.26
C LEU A 50 8.32 4.97 4.19
N PHE A 51 9.32 5.65 4.78
CA PHE A 51 9.42 7.10 4.69
C PHE A 51 9.66 7.59 3.25
N ASN A 52 10.44 6.85 2.47
CA ASN A 52 10.60 7.14 1.05
C ASN A 52 9.28 7.02 0.28
N LEU A 53 8.44 6.03 0.60
CA LEU A 53 7.11 5.86 0.02
C LEU A 53 6.17 7.00 0.41
N VAL A 54 6.18 7.47 1.66
CA VAL A 54 5.40 8.65 2.09
C VAL A 54 5.78 9.87 1.24
N LEU A 55 7.07 10.14 1.09
CA LEU A 55 7.55 11.28 0.31
C LEU A 55 7.21 11.15 -1.18
N ALA A 56 7.38 9.96 -1.76
CA ALA A 56 7.08 9.71 -3.16
C ALA A 56 5.57 9.81 -3.44
N ALA A 57 4.73 9.26 -2.57
CA ALA A 57 3.27 9.35 -2.68
C ALA A 57 2.78 10.80 -2.58
N ASN A 58 3.37 11.59 -1.67
CA ASN A 58 3.07 13.02 -1.56
C ASN A 58 3.53 13.80 -2.80
N TYR A 59 4.74 13.54 -3.30
CA TYR A 59 5.27 14.22 -4.48
C TYR A 59 4.47 13.91 -5.75
N LEU A 60 4.07 12.65 -5.93
CA LEU A 60 3.28 12.19 -7.09
C LEU A 60 1.77 12.38 -6.91
N ASN A 61 1.34 12.94 -5.77
CA ASN A 61 -0.05 13.19 -5.41
C ASN A 61 -0.96 11.94 -5.48
N ILE A 62 -0.46 10.80 -4.99
CA ILE A 62 -1.20 9.53 -4.95
C ILE A 62 -1.87 9.39 -3.58
N LYS A 63 -3.07 9.93 -3.45
CA LYS A 63 -3.79 10.01 -2.17
C LYS A 63 -3.96 8.65 -1.48
N SER A 64 -4.31 7.60 -2.21
CA SER A 64 -4.54 6.27 -1.60
C SER A 64 -3.27 5.67 -1.00
N LEU A 65 -2.13 5.83 -1.68
CA LEU A 65 -0.83 5.39 -1.17
C LEU A 65 -0.35 6.25 0.01
N LEU A 66 -0.60 7.56 -0.05
CA LEU A 66 -0.30 8.46 1.06
C LEU A 66 -1.12 8.09 2.31
N ASP A 67 -2.42 7.84 2.15
CA ASP A 67 -3.29 7.42 3.26
C ASP A 67 -2.82 6.08 3.85
N LEU A 68 -2.43 5.11 3.01
CA LEU A 68 -1.91 3.81 3.45
C LEU A 68 -0.62 3.97 4.27
N THR A 69 0.36 4.70 3.73
CA THR A 69 1.65 4.93 4.41
C THR A 69 1.47 5.71 5.73
N CYS A 70 0.61 6.73 5.76
CA CYS A 70 0.29 7.49 6.98
C CYS A 70 -0.38 6.63 8.05
N GLN A 71 -1.29 5.72 7.67
CA GLN A 71 -1.90 4.78 8.61
C GLN A 71 -0.85 3.86 9.24
N THR A 72 0.06 3.30 8.45
CA THR A 72 1.14 2.45 8.95
C THR A 72 2.07 3.22 9.89
N VAL A 73 2.45 4.46 9.54
CA VAL A 73 3.25 5.31 10.44
C VAL A 73 2.51 5.60 11.75
N ALA A 74 1.20 5.90 11.69
CA ALA A 74 0.40 6.12 12.89
C ALA A 74 0.33 4.88 13.80
N GLN A 75 0.32 3.67 13.23
CA GLN A 75 0.37 2.42 13.99
C GLN A 75 1.73 2.22 14.68
N LEU A 76 2.83 2.46 13.94
CA LEU A 76 4.18 2.40 14.50
C LEU A 76 4.35 3.36 15.69
N ILE A 77 3.79 4.57 15.59
CA ILE A 77 3.81 5.56 16.68
C ILE A 77 3.00 5.07 17.89
N LYS A 78 1.87 4.40 17.66
CA LYS A 78 1.03 3.82 18.72
C LYS A 78 1.66 2.56 19.37
N GLY A 79 2.86 2.15 18.95
CA GLY A 79 3.52 0.94 19.44
C GLY A 79 2.81 -0.35 19.03
N LYS A 80 1.84 -0.27 18.11
CA LYS A 80 1.22 -1.44 17.49
C LYS A 80 2.02 -1.74 16.24
N THR A 81 2.75 -2.86 16.24
CA THR A 81 3.32 -3.36 14.99
C THR A 81 2.17 -3.66 14.02
N PRO A 82 2.37 -3.47 12.70
CA PRO A 82 1.37 -3.88 11.70
C PRO A 82 1.01 -5.38 11.85
N GLU A 83 1.89 -6.16 12.48
CA GLU A 83 1.64 -7.53 12.90
C GLU A 83 0.56 -7.67 13.99
N ASN A 84 0.44 -6.74 14.93
CA ASN A 84 -0.52 -6.89 16.05
C ASN A 84 -2.00 -6.66 15.67
N GLN A 85 -2.31 -6.31 14.42
CA GLN A 85 -3.70 -6.17 13.96
C GLN A 85 -4.24 -7.45 13.29
N TRP A 86 -3.39 -8.37 12.80
CA TRP A 86 -3.86 -9.58 12.10
C TRP A 86 -4.33 -10.69 13.04
N ALA A 87 -3.94 -10.65 14.32
CA ALA A 87 -4.30 -11.68 15.30
C ALA A 87 -5.68 -11.47 15.95
N SER A 88 -6.46 -10.44 15.53
CA SER A 88 -7.69 -10.04 16.22
C SER A 88 -8.93 -9.90 15.31
N SER A 89 -8.94 -10.53 14.12
CA SER A 89 -10.14 -10.68 13.28
C SER A 89 -10.27 -12.11 12.77
#